data_AF-Q05XL0-F1
#
_entry.id   AF-Q05XL0-F1
#
_cell.length_a   1.000
_cell.length_b   1.000
_cell.length_c   1.000
_cell.angle_alpha   90.00
_cell.angle_beta   90.00
_cell.angle_gamma   90.00
#
_symmetry.space_group_name_H-M   'P 1'
#
loop_
_entity.id
_entity.type
_entity.pdbx_description
1 polymer ?
#
loop_
_entity_poly.entity_id
_entity_poly.type
_entity_poly.pdbx_seq_one_letter_code
_entity_poly.pdbx_strand_id
1 'polypeptide(L)'
;MDAARERRVSVATCWASTRIAVLDSTERYEDSYAISQEFCEWITCIGEDEEMLEQSVLMAPRMPSKRPLIDRDTSDNPLEI
;
A
#
# COMPACT_ATOMS: atom_id res chain seq x y z
N MET A 1 4.53 16.30 14.16
CA MET A 1 3.71 15.10 13.86
C MET A 1 4.65 13.92 13.66
N ASP A 2 4.21 12.71 13.96
CA ASP A 2 5.00 11.49 13.74
C ASP A 2 5.26 11.27 12.24
N ALA A 3 6.53 11.16 11.84
CA ALA A 3 6.95 10.97 10.45
C ALA A 3 6.39 9.69 9.83
N ALA A 4 6.12 8.65 10.64
CA ALA A 4 5.46 7.44 10.16
C ALA A 4 4.00 7.70 9.79
N ARG A 5 3.31 8.59 10.50
CA ARG A 5 1.93 8.97 10.23
C ARG A 5 1.81 9.79 8.96
N GLU A 6 2.71 10.76 8.76
CA GLU A 6 2.73 11.59 7.55
C GLU A 6 2.93 10.76 6.27
N ARG A 7 3.85 9.77 6.30
CA ARG A 7 4.03 8.84 5.19
C ARG A 7 2.78 8.02 4.90
N ARG A 8 2.08 7.56 5.95
CA ARG A 8 0.84 6.79 5.80
C ARG A 8 -0.26 7.62 5.13
N VAL A 9 -0.45 8.87 5.58
CA VAL A 9 -1.39 9.80 4.96
C VAL A 9 -1.03 10.01 3.48
N SER A 10 0.24 10.25 3.17
CA SER A 10 0.69 10.46 1.79
C SER A 10 0.41 9.24 0.88
N VAL A 11 0.69 8.02 1.37
CA VAL A 11 0.44 6.77 0.63
C VAL A 11 -1.07 6.57 0.40
N ALA A 12 -1.88 6.77 1.43
CA ALA A 12 -3.34 6.62 1.33
C ALA A 12 -3.95 7.65 0.35
N THR A 13 -3.51 8.91 0.41
CA THR A 13 -3.92 9.95 -0.54
C THR A 13 -3.53 9.57 -1.96
N CYS A 14 -2.29 9.14 -2.18
CA CYS A 14 -1.83 8.72 -3.51
C CYS A 14 -2.66 7.54 -4.05
N TRP A 15 -2.96 6.54 -3.22
CA TRP A 15 -3.80 5.41 -3.59
C TRP A 15 -5.22 5.85 -3.94
N ALA A 16 -5.87 6.63 -3.07
CA ALA A 16 -7.24 7.09 -3.27
C ALA A 16 -7.37 7.93 -4.54
N SER A 17 -6.48 8.91 -4.74
CA SER A 17 -6.48 9.74 -5.95
C SER A 17 -6.28 8.92 -7.23
N THR A 18 -5.35 7.96 -7.21
CA THR A 18 -5.12 7.08 -8.37
C THR A 18 -6.34 6.20 -8.64
N ARG A 19 -6.96 5.65 -7.59
CA ARG A 19 -8.12 4.77 -7.71
C ARG A 19 -9.34 5.50 -8.24
N ILE A 20 -9.60 6.71 -7.74
CA ILE A 20 -10.64 7.62 -8.22
C ILE A 20 -10.44 7.92 -9.71
N ALA A 21 -9.23 8.34 -10.11
CA ALA A 21 -8.94 8.65 -11.52
C ALA A 21 -9.17 7.45 -12.46
N VAL A 22 -8.82 6.24 -12.02
CA VAL A 22 -9.11 5.01 -12.78
C VAL A 22 -10.61 4.77 -12.90
N LEU A 23 -11.37 4.92 -11.82
CA LEU A 23 -12.83 4.73 -11.83
C LEU A 23 -13.51 5.75 -12.74
N ASP A 24 -13.11 7.03 -12.65
CA ASP A 24 -13.61 8.10 -13.49
C ASP A 24 -13.32 7.85 -14.97
N SER A 25 -12.13 7.34 -15.30
CA SER A 25 -11.78 6.97 -16.70
C SER A 25 -12.65 5.86 -17.28
N THR A 26 -13.32 5.09 -16.42
CA THR A 26 -14.27 4.02 -16.79
C THR A 26 -15.73 4.41 -16.55
N GLU A 27 -16.01 5.70 -16.30
CA GLU A 27 -17.34 6.25 -16.02
C GLU A 27 -18.03 5.65 -14.78
N ARG A 28 -17.25 5.10 -13.84
CA ARG A 28 -17.74 4.51 -12.58
C ARG A 28 -17.84 5.56 -11.48
N TYR A 29 -18.64 6.59 -11.72
CA TYR A 29 -18.68 7.78 -10.86
C TYR A 29 -19.28 7.52 -9.47
N GLU A 30 -20.24 6.60 -9.34
CA GLU A 30 -20.79 6.24 -8.03
C GLU A 30 -19.71 5.62 -7.13
N ASP A 31 -18.86 4.74 -7.70
CA ASP A 31 -17.78 4.11 -6.96
C ASP A 31 -16.67 5.11 -6.61
N SER A 32 -16.32 6.01 -7.53
CA SER A 32 -15.31 7.04 -7.25
C SER A 32 -15.78 8.06 -6.22
N TYR A 33 -17.08 8.38 -6.23
CA TYR A 33 -17.73 9.20 -5.22
C TYR A 33 -17.74 8.52 -3.85
N ALA A 34 -18.08 7.23 -3.77
CA ALA A 34 -18.05 6.47 -2.52
C ALA A 34 -16.65 6.52 -1.88
N ILE A 35 -15.59 6.27 -2.66
CA ILE A 35 -14.20 6.36 -2.18
C ILE A 35 -13.87 7.79 -1.70
N SER A 36 -14.35 8.81 -2.42
CA SER A 36 -14.11 10.20 -2.04
C SER A 36 -14.79 10.56 -0.71
N GLN A 37 -16.00 10.04 -0.45
CA GLN A 37 -16.70 10.25 0.83
C GLN A 37 -15.99 9.53 1.98
N GLU A 38 -15.69 8.24 1.83
CA GLU A 38 -14.98 7.45 2.85
C GLU A 38 -13.60 8.05 3.17
N PHE A 39 -12.88 8.54 2.15
CA PHE A 39 -11.56 9.14 2.33
C PHE A 39 -11.62 10.51 3.01
N CYS A 40 -12.62 11.34 2.70
CA CYS A 40 -12.85 12.60 3.39
C CYS A 40 -13.17 12.37 4.87
N GLU A 41 -14.10 11.46 5.18
CA GLU A 41 -14.45 11.09 6.55
C GLU A 41 -13.22 10.60 7.32
N TRP A 42 -12.41 9.73 6.71
CA TRP A 42 -11.15 9.24 7.28
C TRP A 42 -10.15 10.35 7.58
N ILE A 43 -9.95 11.31 6.68
CA ILE A 43 -9.06 12.46 6.91
C ILE A 43 -9.60 13.38 8.00
N THR A 44 -10.90 13.64 8.06
CA THR A 44 -11.47 14.47 9.13
C THR A 44 -11.37 13.81 10.50
N CYS A 45 -11.45 12.48 10.56
CA CYS A 45 -11.30 11.72 11.80
C CYS A 45 -9.82 11.40 12.15
N ILE A 46 -8.84 11.79 11.32
CA ILE A 46 -7.42 11.62 11.64
C ILE A 46 -7.08 12.43 12.90
N GLY A 47 -6.87 11.71 14.00
CA GLY A 47 -6.48 12.27 15.30
C GLY A 47 -7.62 12.42 16.32
N GLU A 48 -8.87 12.12 15.95
CA GLU A 48 -9.99 12.05 16.91
C GLU A 48 -10.09 10.68 17.57
N ASP A 49 -9.77 9.62 16.82
CA ASP A 49 -9.80 8.24 17.30
C ASP A 49 -8.58 7.46 16.76
N GLU A 50 -7.50 7.45 17.55
CA GLU A 50 -6.25 6.78 17.20
C GLU A 50 -6.42 5.24 17.18
N GLU A 51 -7.40 4.71 17.90
CA GLU A 51 -7.70 3.28 17.95
C GLU A 51 -8.42 2.81 16.68
N MET A 52 -9.37 3.61 16.18
CA MET A 52 -10.03 3.35 14.90
C MET A 52 -9.06 3.45 13.72
N LEU A 53 -8.11 4.40 13.76
CA LEU A 53 -7.06 4.51 12.74
C LEU A 53 -6.22 3.24 12.67
N GLU A 54 -5.78 2.69 13.81
CA GLU A 54 -5.01 1.44 13.85
C GLU A 54 -5.85 0.22 13.43
N GLN A 55 -7.16 0.21 13.68
CA GLN A 55 -8.07 -0.85 13.21
C GLN A 55 -8.36 -0.78 11.70
N SER A 56 -8.39 0.42 11.12
CA SER A 56 -8.57 0.63 9.67
C SER A 56 -7.36 0.15 8.85
N VAL A 57 -6.26 -0.21 9.51
CA VAL A 57 -5.08 -0.81 8.89
C VAL A 57 -5.41 -2.24 8.45
N LEU A 58 -5.84 -2.38 7.20
CA LEU A 58 -5.74 -3.65 6.51
C LEU A 58 -4.25 -3.97 6.34
N MET A 59 -3.71 -4.80 7.24
CA MET A 59 -2.38 -5.34 7.09
C MET A 59 -2.33 -6.12 5.77
N ALA A 60 -1.66 -5.56 4.77
CA ALA A 60 -1.34 -6.30 3.56
C ALA A 60 -0.68 -7.62 3.97
N PRO A 61 -1.10 -8.78 3.43
CA PRO A 61 -0.50 -10.05 3.77
C PRO A 61 1.01 -9.93 3.64
N ARG A 62 1.74 -10.25 4.71
CA ARG A 62 3.20 -10.32 4.67
C ARG A 62 3.57 -11.46 3.73
N MET A 63 3.71 -11.16 2.44
CA MET A 63 4.32 -12.08 1.49
C MET A 63 5.71 -12.40 2.03
N PRO A 64 6.06 -13.68 2.24
CA PRO A 64 7.41 -14.04 2.63
C PRO A 64 8.35 -13.48 1.57
N SER A 65 9.28 -12.64 2.00
CA SER A 65 10.30 -12.03 1.17
C SER A 65 11.01 -13.14 0.39
N LYS A 66 10.71 -13.28 -0.91
CA LYS A 66 11.46 -14.16 -1.80
C LYS A 66 12.82 -13.52 -2.02
N ARG A 67 13.70 -13.62 -1.01
CA ARG A 67 15.14 -13.44 -1.24
C ARG A 67 15.56 -14.59 -2.16
N PRO A 68 16.20 -14.32 -3.30
CA PRO A 68 16.80 -15.39 -4.09
C PRO A 68 17.86 -16.04 -3.20
N LEU A 69 17.66 -17.30 -2.82
CA LEU A 69 18.72 -18.12 -2.27
C LEU A 69 19.69 -18.34 -3.42
N ILE A 70 20.78 -17.58 -3.42
CA ILE A 70 21.89 -17.81 -4.33
C ILE A 70 22.61 -19.03 -3.76
N ASP A 71 22.22 -20.23 -4.21
CA ASP A 71 22.99 -21.44 -3.93
C ASP A 71 24.34 -21.29 -4.63
N ARG A 72 25.34 -20.90 -3.84
CA ARG A 72 26.75 -20.97 -4.23
C ARG A 72 27.19 -22.41 -4.05
N ASP A 73 26.68 -23.30 -4.90
CA ASP A 73 27.24 -24.63 -5.01
C ASP A 73 28.52 -24.52 -5.83
N THR A 74 29.62 -24.65 -5.10
CA THR A 74 30.98 -24.58 -5.60
C THR A 74 31.30 -25.95 -6.21
N SER A 75 31.02 -26.14 -7.50
CA SER A 75 31.63 -27.24 -8.26
C SER A 75 32.80 -26.68 -9.07
N ASP A 76 33.98 -26.69 -8.45
CA ASP A 76 35.24 -26.68 -9.18
C ASP A 76 35.26 -27.92 -10.11
N ASN A 77 35.30 -27.70 -11.41
CA ASN A 77 35.76 -28.70 -12.36
C ASN A 77 36.57 -27.98 -13.45
N PRO A 78 37.90 -28.15 -13.52
CA PRO A 78 38.67 -27.57 -14.61
C PRO A 78 38.38 -28.35 -15.90
N LEU A 79 37.94 -27.61 -16.92
CA LEU A 79 37.77 -28.10 -18.28
C LEU A 79 39.15 -28.38 -18.89
N GLU A 80 39.48 -29.64 -19.17
CA GLU A 80 40.53 -30.01 -20.12
C GLU A 80 39.96 -29.90 -21.56
N ILE A 81 40.64 -29.14 -22.41
CA ILE A 81 40.52 -29.13 -23.88
C ILE A 81 41.86 -29.59 -24.44
#